data_AF-A0A820AYC3-F1
#
_entry.id   AF-A0A820AYC3-F1
#
_cell.length_a   1.000
_cell.length_b   1.000
_cell.length_c   1.000
_cell.angle_alpha   90.00
_cell.angle_beta   90.00
_cell.angle_gamma   90.00
#
_symmetry.space_group_name_H-M   'P 1'
#
loop_
_entity.id
_entity.type
_entity.pdbx_description
1 polymer ?
#
loop_
_entity_poly.entity_id
_entity_poly.type
_entity_poly.pdbx_seq_one_letter_code
_entity_poly.pdbx_strand_id
1 'polypeptide(L)'
;MEVFQIRLISNVRLLLILILLSNIRSSHQAVYSCSSNALCGCSTNSATVTRIVGGENAGPATWGWAVSLRIGTGSLCGGSIISSSWVITAAHCIISQTPSQYTIYAGSTSRWAGTQTRTASNIFVHPGYSSTTYVNDIAMLKLSSPLSMDDPYVSSICIPSVNQSTLSAGEWPSVGTNVVAVGWGTLSEGGSLPTTLQQVTVQTVAYQASTCVRTMVNWTVQLCAGVSGGGKDTCQGDSGGPLMMFSSSNQWVLIGVTSSGIGCARAGYSGMYTRVAAFQDWINSYTNPTNSNGTSLGPNNYNGTNTTTKPTTTTKPTTTLGPITLHANTVAASIRNVMIVVFFSLLPVSFH
;
A
#
# COMPACT_ATOMS: atom_id res chain seq x y z
N MET A 1 14.32 8.86 63.55
CA MET A 1 15.03 8.57 62.29
C MET A 1 14.20 7.75 61.29
N GLU A 2 13.25 6.92 61.75
CA GLU A 2 12.38 6.11 60.88
C GLU A 2 11.32 6.88 60.07
N VAL A 3 10.74 7.96 60.62
CA VAL A 3 9.67 8.72 59.94
C VAL A 3 10.15 9.46 58.68
N PHE A 4 11.43 9.80 58.61
CA PHE A 4 12.04 10.49 57.46
C PHE A 4 12.29 9.53 56.28
N GLN A 5 12.65 8.28 56.57
CA GLN A 5 12.89 7.24 55.55
C GLN A 5 11.58 6.81 54.86
N ILE A 6 10.47 6.74 55.61
CA ILE A 6 9.15 6.36 55.06
C ILE A 6 8.63 7.43 54.08
N ARG A 7 8.83 8.73 54.36
CA ARG A 7 8.42 9.82 53.46
C ARG A 7 9.26 9.87 52.18
N LEU A 8 10.56 9.57 52.27
CA LEU A 8 11.45 9.53 51.11
C LEU A 8 11.07 8.39 50.14
N ILE A 9 10.79 7.20 50.66
CA ILE A 9 10.40 6.03 49.85
C ILE A 9 9.04 6.23 49.17
N SER A 10 8.09 6.88 49.85
CA SER A 10 6.78 7.22 49.28
C SER A 10 6.89 8.20 48.12
N ASN A 11 7.70 9.25 48.27
CA ASN A 11 7.91 10.26 47.23
C ASN A 11 8.68 9.70 46.03
N VAL A 12 9.64 8.80 46.24
CA VAL A 12 10.37 8.12 45.16
C VAL A 12 9.46 7.14 44.41
N ARG A 13 8.58 6.41 45.11
CA ARG A 13 7.57 5.54 44.46
C ARG A 13 6.55 6.36 43.66
N LEU A 14 6.08 7.49 44.19
CA LEU A 14 5.17 8.37 43.47
C LEU A 14 5.83 8.98 42.25
N LEU A 15 7.10 9.39 42.35
CA LEU A 15 7.88 9.90 41.22
C LEU A 15 8.13 8.82 40.17
N LEU A 16 8.44 7.58 40.56
CA LEU A 16 8.58 6.44 39.64
C LEU A 16 7.25 6.09 38.96
N ILE A 17 6.12 6.14 39.68
CA ILE A 17 4.79 5.95 39.09
C ILE A 17 4.47 7.09 38.12
N LEU A 18 4.76 8.34 38.47
CA LEU A 18 4.57 9.48 37.58
C LEU A 18 5.49 9.43 36.35
N ILE A 19 6.74 8.94 36.49
CA ILE A 19 7.66 8.70 35.36
C ILE A 19 7.18 7.52 34.50
N LEU A 20 6.63 6.46 35.11
CA LEU A 20 6.02 5.34 34.38
C LEU A 20 4.75 5.79 33.64
N LEU A 21 3.91 6.61 34.26
CA LEU A 21 2.72 7.22 33.65
C LEU A 21 3.08 8.24 32.57
N SER A 22 4.17 9.02 32.73
CA SER A 22 4.66 9.95 31.71
C SER A 22 5.37 9.25 30.54
N ASN A 23 5.79 7.99 30.72
CA ASN A 23 6.36 7.13 29.67
C ASN A 23 5.31 6.22 29.00
N ILE A 24 4.03 6.30 29.38
CA ILE A 24 2.95 5.78 28.54
C ILE A 24 2.90 6.70 27.31
N ARG A 25 3.71 6.38 26.28
CA ARG A 25 3.48 6.90 24.94
C ARG A 25 2.03 6.57 24.61
N SER A 26 1.15 7.57 24.57
CA SER A 26 -0.13 7.43 23.91
C SER A 26 0.16 6.85 22.54
N SER A 27 -0.26 5.61 22.31
CA SER A 27 -0.33 5.03 20.99
C SER A 27 -1.35 5.90 20.24
N HIS A 28 -0.87 6.97 19.60
CA HIS A 28 -1.71 7.82 18.78
C HIS A 28 -2.30 6.94 17.68
N GLN A 29 -3.55 6.54 17.88
CA GLN A 29 -4.37 5.87 16.88
C GLN A 29 -4.70 6.92 15.82
N ALA A 30 -4.26 6.68 14.58
CA ALA A 30 -4.73 7.48 13.46
C ALA A 30 -6.11 6.98 13.07
N VAL A 31 -7.10 7.89 13.09
CA VAL A 31 -8.46 7.63 12.62
C VAL A 31 -8.59 8.26 11.24
N TYR A 32 -8.92 7.44 10.25
CA TYR A 32 -9.11 7.86 8.86
C TYR A 32 -10.59 7.77 8.52
N SER A 33 -11.21 8.94 8.30
CA SER A 33 -12.62 9.07 7.92
C SER A 33 -12.70 9.69 6.53
N CYS A 34 -13.35 9.00 5.62
CA CYS A 34 -13.54 9.44 4.24
C CYS A 34 -14.80 10.29 4.06
N SER A 35 -14.88 10.98 2.92
CA SER A 35 -16.08 11.75 2.55
C SER A 35 -17.22 10.83 2.11
N SER A 36 -18.44 11.04 2.63
CA SER A 36 -19.62 10.25 2.27
C SER A 36 -20.03 10.35 0.80
N ASN A 37 -19.56 11.39 0.09
CA ASN A 37 -19.83 11.62 -1.33
C ASN A 37 -18.74 11.03 -2.24
N ALA A 38 -17.73 10.37 -1.67
CA ALA A 38 -16.66 9.76 -2.42
C ALA A 38 -17.17 8.54 -3.21
N LEU A 39 -16.91 8.51 -4.52
CA LEU A 39 -17.27 7.38 -5.40
C LEU A 39 -16.44 6.12 -5.14
N CYS A 40 -15.27 6.27 -4.50
CA CYS A 40 -14.31 5.23 -4.21
C CYS A 40 -13.49 5.61 -2.97
N GLY A 41 -12.72 4.65 -2.44
CA GLY A 41 -11.77 4.88 -1.35
C GLY A 41 -12.46 5.26 -0.04
N CYS A 42 -13.74 4.93 0.10
CA CYS A 42 -14.53 5.19 1.28
C CYS A 42 -15.30 3.94 1.70
N SER A 43 -15.27 3.63 2.99
CA SER A 43 -15.99 2.51 3.59
C SER A 43 -16.93 3.04 4.67
N THR A 44 -17.93 2.24 5.03
CA THR A 44 -18.91 2.63 6.06
C THR A 44 -18.27 2.94 7.41
N ASN A 45 -17.25 2.16 7.81
CA ASN A 45 -16.53 2.39 9.06
C ASN A 45 -15.18 3.06 8.80
N SER A 46 -14.86 4.06 9.63
CA SER A 46 -13.53 4.67 9.66
C SER A 46 -12.45 3.64 9.99
N ALA A 47 -11.27 3.82 9.43
CA ALA A 47 -10.12 3.00 9.76
C ALA A 47 -9.39 3.57 10.96
N THR A 48 -9.32 2.79 12.04
CA THR A 48 -8.43 3.06 13.17
C THR A 48 -7.21 2.15 12.99
N VAL A 49 -6.06 2.74 12.67
CA VAL A 49 -4.82 1.97 12.50
C VAL A 49 -3.84 2.37 13.57
N THR A 50 -3.44 1.43 14.43
CA THR A 50 -2.42 1.69 15.43
C THR A 50 -1.04 1.69 14.77
N ARG A 51 -0.12 2.53 15.27
CA ARG A 51 1.28 2.54 14.81
C ARG A 51 2.07 1.29 15.25
N ILE A 52 1.42 0.32 15.89
CA ILE A 52 2.05 -0.83 16.57
C ILE A 52 2.51 -1.89 15.55
N VAL A 53 3.53 -2.67 15.91
CA VAL A 53 4.25 -3.67 15.11
C VAL A 53 3.53 -5.02 15.16
N GLY A 54 3.44 -5.75 14.04
CA GLY A 54 2.93 -7.14 13.99
C GLY A 54 1.56 -7.35 13.32
N GLY A 55 0.95 -6.30 12.76
CA GLY A 55 -0.41 -6.36 12.21
C GLY A 55 -1.48 -6.41 13.31
N GLU A 56 -2.69 -5.96 13.00
CA GLU A 56 -3.84 -6.04 13.90
C GLU A 56 -5.10 -6.46 13.14
N ASN A 57 -6.07 -7.02 13.87
CA ASN A 57 -7.35 -7.36 13.29
C ASN A 57 -8.02 -6.10 12.72
N ALA A 58 -8.38 -6.15 11.45
CA ALA A 58 -9.20 -5.13 10.83
C ALA A 58 -10.64 -5.20 11.36
N GLY A 59 -11.25 -4.02 11.51
CA GLY A 59 -12.67 -3.92 11.84
C GLY A 59 -13.57 -4.37 10.69
N PRO A 60 -14.81 -4.82 11.00
CA PRO A 60 -15.82 -5.06 9.97
C PRO A 60 -16.11 -3.77 9.20
N ALA A 61 -16.36 -3.88 7.89
CA ALA A 61 -16.67 -2.76 7.00
C ALA A 61 -15.63 -1.60 7.00
N THR A 62 -14.40 -1.84 7.47
CA THR A 62 -13.32 -0.85 7.43
C THR A 62 -12.63 -0.84 6.05
N TRP A 63 -12.37 -2.03 5.50
CA TRP A 63 -11.71 -2.21 4.21
C TRP A 63 -12.66 -2.89 3.22
N GLY A 64 -13.78 -2.23 2.90
CA GLY A 64 -14.86 -2.84 2.11
C GLY A 64 -14.48 -3.25 0.68
N TRP A 65 -13.32 -2.80 0.20
CA TRP A 65 -12.73 -3.21 -1.07
C TRP A 65 -11.82 -4.44 -0.98
N ALA A 66 -11.38 -4.85 0.20
CA ALA A 66 -10.52 -6.02 0.35
C ALA A 66 -11.33 -7.30 0.10
N VAL A 67 -10.79 -8.19 -0.74
CA VAL A 67 -11.43 -9.48 -1.03
C VAL A 67 -10.50 -10.65 -0.77
N SER A 68 -11.08 -11.74 -0.26
CA SER A 68 -10.41 -13.03 -0.19
C SER A 68 -10.59 -13.74 -1.53
N LEU A 69 -9.49 -14.04 -2.20
CA LEU A 69 -9.44 -14.74 -3.47
C LEU A 69 -9.02 -16.19 -3.24
N ARG A 70 -10.00 -17.10 -3.30
CA ARG A 70 -9.80 -18.54 -3.17
C ARG A 70 -9.65 -19.18 -4.54
N ILE A 71 -8.62 -19.98 -4.72
CA ILE A 71 -8.27 -20.55 -6.01
C ILE A 71 -8.26 -22.07 -5.93
N GLY A 72 -9.13 -22.71 -6.71
CA GLY A 72 -9.29 -24.17 -6.71
C GLY A 72 -9.58 -24.72 -5.31
N THR A 73 -8.81 -25.72 -4.88
CA THR A 73 -9.06 -26.46 -3.62
C THR A 73 -8.38 -25.86 -2.39
N GLY A 74 -7.46 -24.90 -2.53
CA GLY A 74 -6.60 -24.56 -1.39
C GLY A 74 -5.90 -23.20 -1.40
N SER A 75 -5.46 -22.69 -2.55
CA SER A 75 -4.65 -21.47 -2.60
C SER A 75 -5.44 -20.22 -2.23
N LEU A 76 -4.77 -19.28 -1.58
CA LEU A 76 -5.33 -18.01 -1.13
C LEU A 76 -4.46 -16.86 -1.60
N CYS A 77 -5.12 -15.87 -2.19
CA CYS A 77 -4.59 -14.54 -2.42
C CYS A 77 -5.59 -13.49 -1.88
N GLY A 78 -5.14 -12.25 -1.80
CA GLY A 78 -6.00 -11.08 -1.70
C GLY A 78 -6.37 -10.51 -3.07
N GLY A 79 -7.23 -9.50 -3.03
CA GLY A 79 -7.55 -8.64 -4.16
C GLY A 79 -8.19 -7.35 -3.67
N SER A 80 -8.42 -6.43 -4.59
CA SER A 80 -9.13 -5.17 -4.32
C SER A 80 -10.27 -4.96 -5.30
N ILE A 81 -11.44 -4.58 -4.80
CA ILE A 81 -12.59 -4.16 -5.61
C ILE A 81 -12.29 -2.76 -6.15
N ILE A 82 -12.26 -2.64 -7.48
CA ILE A 82 -11.99 -1.36 -8.16
C ILE A 82 -13.24 -0.81 -8.86
N SER A 83 -14.27 -1.65 -9.02
CA SER A 83 -15.63 -1.28 -9.40
C SER A 83 -16.58 -2.44 -9.07
N SER A 84 -17.89 -2.25 -9.26
CA SER A 84 -18.88 -3.31 -9.00
C SER A 84 -18.62 -4.62 -9.76
N SER A 85 -17.91 -4.59 -10.90
CA SER A 85 -17.70 -5.78 -11.75
C SER A 85 -16.24 -6.22 -11.85
N TRP A 86 -15.32 -5.55 -11.15
CA TRP A 86 -13.88 -5.75 -11.34
C TRP A 86 -13.13 -5.83 -10.03
N VAL A 87 -12.27 -6.85 -9.93
CA VAL A 87 -11.28 -7.02 -8.87
C VAL A 87 -9.88 -6.99 -9.50
N ILE A 88 -8.95 -6.30 -8.85
CA ILE A 88 -7.52 -6.32 -9.19
C ILE A 88 -6.77 -7.20 -8.18
N THR A 89 -5.77 -7.94 -8.66
CA THR A 89 -4.92 -8.85 -7.87
C THR A 89 -3.55 -8.98 -8.54
N ALA A 90 -2.67 -9.82 -8.00
CA ALA A 90 -1.36 -10.09 -8.58
C ALA A 90 -1.47 -11.14 -9.70
N ALA A 91 -0.63 -11.03 -10.74
CA ALA A 91 -0.59 -12.00 -11.82
C ALA A 91 -0.14 -13.39 -11.35
N HIS A 92 0.77 -13.47 -10.38
CA HIS A 92 1.22 -14.74 -9.82
C HIS A 92 0.12 -15.51 -9.06
N CYS A 93 -0.96 -14.83 -8.66
CA CYS A 93 -2.15 -15.49 -8.11
C CYS A 93 -2.96 -16.24 -9.18
N ILE A 94 -2.72 -15.96 -10.47
CA ILE A 94 -3.39 -16.63 -11.58
C ILE A 94 -2.69 -17.95 -11.91
N ILE A 95 -2.96 -18.98 -11.10
CA ILE A 95 -2.42 -20.35 -11.29
C ILE A 95 -3.24 -21.23 -12.25
N SER A 96 -4.40 -20.76 -12.71
CA SER A 96 -5.28 -21.44 -13.67
C SER A 96 -5.93 -20.42 -14.61
N GLN A 97 -6.20 -20.82 -15.85
CA GLN A 97 -6.93 -19.98 -16.81
C GLN A 97 -8.45 -20.22 -16.80
N THR A 98 -8.94 -21.06 -15.89
CA THR A 98 -10.37 -21.35 -15.74
C THR A 98 -11.01 -20.35 -14.78
N PRO A 99 -11.82 -19.37 -15.25
CA PRO A 99 -12.34 -18.29 -14.39
C PRO A 99 -13.20 -18.78 -13.22
N SER A 100 -13.98 -19.85 -13.42
CA SER A 100 -14.83 -20.43 -12.39
C SER A 100 -14.07 -21.04 -11.20
N GLN A 101 -12.75 -21.23 -11.30
CA GLN A 101 -11.91 -21.69 -10.18
C GLN A 101 -11.50 -20.58 -9.22
N TYR A 102 -11.82 -19.32 -9.54
CA TYR A 102 -11.55 -18.16 -8.71
C TYR A 102 -12.82 -17.75 -7.98
N THR A 103 -12.88 -18.04 -6.69
CA THR A 103 -13.98 -17.62 -5.82
C THR A 103 -13.56 -16.37 -5.04
N ILE A 104 -14.35 -15.32 -5.15
CA ILE A 104 -14.14 -14.02 -4.53
C ILE A 104 -15.15 -13.85 -3.41
N TYR A 105 -14.66 -13.70 -2.17
CA TYR A 105 -15.46 -13.31 -1.02
C TYR A 105 -15.26 -11.81 -0.75
N ALA A 106 -16.37 -11.06 -0.79
CA ALA A 106 -16.40 -9.62 -0.54
C ALA A 106 -17.26 -9.30 0.70
N GLY A 107 -16.98 -8.16 1.34
CA GLY A 107 -17.80 -7.64 2.43
C GLY A 107 -17.68 -8.40 3.75
N SER A 108 -16.48 -8.87 4.10
CA SER A 108 -16.27 -9.62 5.33
C SER A 108 -14.82 -9.55 5.79
N THR A 109 -14.61 -9.69 7.09
CA THR A 109 -13.27 -9.89 7.66
C THR A 109 -12.87 -11.37 7.67
N SER A 110 -13.78 -12.31 7.40
CA SER A 110 -13.44 -13.73 7.29
C SER A 110 -12.88 -14.06 5.91
N ARG A 111 -11.78 -14.82 5.85
CA ARG A 111 -11.25 -15.31 4.57
C ARG A 111 -12.10 -16.38 3.88
N TRP A 112 -13.06 -16.96 4.60
CA TRP A 112 -13.83 -18.13 4.16
C TRP A 112 -15.25 -17.81 3.69
N ALA A 113 -15.72 -16.59 3.95
CA ALA A 113 -17.08 -16.17 3.63
C ALA A 113 -17.15 -14.65 3.49
N GLY A 114 -18.07 -14.19 2.64
CA GLY A 114 -18.40 -12.79 2.42
C GLY A 114 -19.91 -12.56 2.52
N THR A 115 -20.35 -11.32 2.71
CA THR A 115 -21.76 -10.96 2.46
C THR A 115 -22.12 -11.21 0.99
N GLN A 116 -21.14 -11.12 0.10
CA GLN A 116 -21.27 -11.40 -1.31
C GLN A 116 -20.17 -12.38 -1.76
N THR A 117 -20.59 -13.39 -2.52
CA THR A 117 -19.68 -14.35 -3.17
C THR A 117 -19.85 -14.25 -4.67
N ARG A 118 -18.74 -14.18 -5.40
CA ARG A 118 -18.70 -14.22 -6.86
C ARG A 118 -17.65 -15.21 -7.32
N THR A 119 -17.80 -15.66 -8.56
CA THR A 119 -16.69 -16.29 -9.31
C THR A 119 -16.16 -15.29 -10.33
N ALA A 120 -15.02 -15.58 -10.97
CA ALA A 120 -14.62 -14.83 -12.15
C ALA A 120 -15.37 -15.32 -13.40
N SER A 121 -15.74 -14.40 -14.28
CA SER A 121 -16.18 -14.68 -15.66
C SER A 121 -15.01 -14.64 -16.64
N ASN A 122 -14.06 -13.73 -16.42
CA ASN A 122 -12.87 -13.58 -17.25
C ASN A 122 -11.65 -13.23 -16.38
N ILE A 123 -10.47 -13.61 -16.88
CA ILE A 123 -9.17 -13.37 -16.27
C ILE A 123 -8.33 -12.55 -17.25
N PHE A 124 -7.69 -11.49 -16.77
CA PHE A 124 -6.82 -10.63 -17.57
C PHE A 124 -5.47 -10.49 -16.86
N VAL A 125 -4.49 -11.28 -17.29
CA VAL A 125 -3.10 -11.16 -16.84
C VAL A 125 -2.40 -10.11 -17.70
N HIS A 126 -1.61 -9.23 -17.07
CA HIS A 126 -0.84 -8.26 -17.84
C HIS A 126 0.12 -8.98 -18.81
N PRO A 127 0.13 -8.66 -20.11
CA PRO A 127 0.87 -9.42 -21.13
C PRO A 127 2.40 -9.36 -20.95
N GLY A 128 2.88 -8.33 -20.26
CA GLY A 128 4.30 -8.19 -19.90
C GLY A 128 4.69 -8.85 -18.58
N TYR A 129 3.81 -9.64 -17.93
CA TYR A 129 4.13 -10.30 -16.66
C TYR A 129 5.28 -11.31 -16.83
N SER A 130 6.24 -11.27 -15.92
CA SER A 130 7.35 -12.23 -15.84
C SER A 130 7.32 -12.95 -14.50
N SER A 131 7.09 -14.26 -14.50
CA SER A 131 7.13 -15.10 -13.29
C SER A 131 8.53 -15.26 -12.70
N THR A 132 9.58 -14.95 -13.45
CA THR A 132 10.97 -14.98 -12.96
C THR A 132 11.32 -13.74 -12.15
N THR A 133 10.88 -12.56 -12.61
CA THR A 133 11.28 -11.27 -12.05
C THR A 133 10.16 -10.57 -11.28
N TYR A 134 8.94 -11.10 -11.36
CA TYR A 134 7.72 -10.48 -10.85
C TYR A 134 7.51 -9.04 -11.38
N VAL A 135 8.10 -8.73 -12.53
CA VAL A 135 7.83 -7.48 -13.25
C VAL A 135 6.45 -7.59 -13.89
N ASN A 136 5.69 -6.49 -13.81
CA ASN A 136 4.29 -6.41 -14.25
C ASN A 136 3.38 -7.47 -13.61
N ASP A 137 3.61 -7.76 -12.32
CA ASP A 137 2.83 -8.72 -11.55
C ASP A 137 1.46 -8.14 -11.15
N ILE A 138 0.56 -8.05 -12.13
CA ILE A 138 -0.79 -7.52 -11.98
C ILE A 138 -1.77 -8.26 -12.89
N ALA A 139 -2.95 -8.54 -12.34
CA ALA A 139 -4.05 -9.15 -13.05
C ALA A 139 -5.39 -8.54 -12.64
N MET A 140 -6.39 -8.67 -13.50
CA MET A 140 -7.77 -8.26 -13.24
C MET A 140 -8.70 -9.44 -13.45
N LEU A 141 -9.70 -9.55 -12.58
CA LEU A 141 -10.79 -10.50 -12.66
C LEU A 141 -12.08 -9.74 -12.93
N LYS A 142 -12.77 -10.08 -14.02
CA LYS A 142 -14.15 -9.65 -14.24
C LYS A 142 -15.03 -10.61 -13.45
N LEU A 143 -15.93 -10.07 -12.63
CA LEU A 143 -16.82 -10.89 -11.80
C LEU A 143 -17.91 -11.55 -12.66
N SER A 144 -18.41 -12.71 -12.22
CA SER A 144 -19.50 -13.43 -12.90
C SER A 144 -20.84 -12.69 -12.85
N SER A 145 -21.02 -11.83 -11.85
CA SER A 145 -22.06 -10.81 -11.80
C SER A 145 -21.59 -9.63 -10.94
N PRO A 146 -22.14 -8.41 -11.14
CA PRO A 146 -21.75 -7.26 -10.35
C PRO A 146 -22.02 -7.44 -8.84
N LEU A 147 -21.21 -6.78 -8.02
CA LEU A 147 -21.42 -6.61 -6.58
C LEU A 147 -22.51 -5.55 -6.34
N SER A 148 -23.29 -5.79 -5.30
CA SER A 148 -24.25 -4.85 -4.73
C SER A 148 -23.47 -3.81 -3.91
N MET A 149 -23.29 -2.60 -4.45
CA MET A 149 -22.49 -1.53 -3.81
C MET A 149 -23.29 -0.74 -2.74
N ASP A 150 -24.56 -1.07 -2.56
CA ASP A 150 -25.43 -0.61 -1.48
C ASP A 150 -25.24 -1.41 -0.17
N ASP A 151 -24.54 -2.54 -0.24
CA ASP A 151 -24.10 -3.30 0.94
C ASP A 151 -23.05 -2.49 1.73
N PRO A 152 -23.27 -2.16 3.02
CA PRO A 152 -22.35 -1.35 3.81
C PRO A 152 -20.98 -2.01 4.04
N TYR A 153 -20.85 -3.32 3.78
CA TYR A 153 -19.58 -4.02 3.89
C TYR A 153 -18.75 -3.98 2.61
N VAL A 154 -19.33 -3.53 1.48
CA VAL A 154 -18.70 -3.57 0.16
C VAL A 154 -18.49 -2.16 -0.38
N SER A 155 -17.27 -1.85 -0.76
CA SER A 155 -16.91 -0.57 -1.39
C SER A 155 -15.81 -0.77 -2.42
N SER A 156 -15.57 0.23 -3.27
CA SER A 156 -14.44 0.22 -4.21
C SER A 156 -13.29 1.07 -3.68
N ILE A 157 -12.05 0.68 -3.94
CA ILE A 157 -10.88 1.52 -3.69
C ILE A 157 -10.62 2.42 -4.90
N CYS A 158 -10.08 3.62 -4.67
CA CYS A 158 -9.71 4.48 -5.77
C CYS A 158 -8.44 3.97 -6.48
N ILE A 159 -8.49 3.92 -7.81
CA ILE A 159 -7.30 3.76 -8.65
C ILE A 159 -6.62 5.13 -8.77
N PRO A 160 -5.28 5.23 -8.66
CA PRO A 160 -4.55 6.46 -8.92
C PRO A 160 -4.92 6.98 -10.30
N SER A 161 -5.41 8.20 -10.42
CA SER A 161 -5.61 8.86 -11.70
C SER A 161 -5.10 10.29 -11.61
N VAL A 162 -4.10 10.60 -12.42
CA VAL A 162 -3.53 11.96 -12.52
C VAL A 162 -4.56 12.92 -13.14
N ASN A 163 -5.50 12.40 -13.93
CA ASN A 163 -6.51 13.19 -14.66
C ASN A 163 -7.83 13.36 -13.89
N GLN A 164 -8.09 12.56 -12.84
CA GLN A 164 -9.34 12.61 -12.06
C GLN A 164 -9.16 13.12 -10.63
N SER A 165 -8.11 13.92 -10.34
CA SER A 165 -7.91 14.58 -9.04
C SER A 165 -7.84 13.64 -7.81
N THR A 166 -7.66 12.34 -8.02
CA THR A 166 -7.53 11.35 -6.92
C THR A 166 -6.15 11.41 -6.27
N LEU A 167 -5.13 11.72 -7.08
CA LEU A 167 -3.81 12.14 -6.65
C LEU A 167 -3.35 13.28 -7.58
N SER A 168 -3.10 14.46 -7.02
CA SER A 168 -2.51 15.60 -7.73
C SER A 168 -1.08 15.26 -8.16
N ALA A 169 -0.56 15.95 -9.19
CA ALA A 169 0.83 15.83 -9.60
C ALA A 169 1.74 16.14 -8.39
N GLY A 170 2.45 15.13 -7.88
CA GLY A 170 3.29 15.23 -6.67
C GLY A 170 2.72 14.59 -5.40
N GLU A 171 1.48 14.09 -5.40
CA GLU A 171 0.87 13.39 -4.25
C GLU A 171 1.20 11.89 -4.18
N TRP A 172 2.00 11.38 -5.13
CA TRP A 172 2.55 10.03 -4.99
C TRP A 172 3.40 9.95 -3.70
N PRO A 173 3.30 8.88 -2.88
CA PRO A 173 3.94 8.86 -1.58
C PRO A 173 5.46 8.98 -1.70
N SER A 174 6.02 9.99 -1.03
CA SER A 174 7.45 10.17 -0.83
C SER A 174 8.03 9.02 -0.01
N VAL A 175 9.36 8.88 0.03
CA VAL A 175 10.02 7.89 0.91
C VAL A 175 9.69 8.17 2.38
N GLY A 176 9.40 7.11 3.14
CA GLY A 176 9.04 7.20 4.56
C GLY A 176 7.58 7.51 4.83
N THR A 177 6.75 7.69 3.79
CA THR A 177 5.31 7.87 3.93
C THR A 177 4.68 6.61 4.50
N ASN A 178 3.87 6.77 5.56
CA ASN A 178 3.09 5.68 6.13
C ASN A 178 1.99 5.26 5.15
N VAL A 179 1.93 3.97 4.87
CA VAL A 179 0.97 3.33 3.97
C VAL A 179 0.44 2.07 4.64
N VAL A 180 -0.77 1.66 4.27
CA VAL A 180 -1.47 0.54 4.92
C VAL A 180 -1.60 -0.63 3.97
N ALA A 181 -1.11 -1.79 4.39
CA ALA A 181 -1.36 -3.07 3.73
C ALA A 181 -2.47 -3.83 4.49
N VAL A 182 -3.31 -4.54 3.74
CA VAL A 182 -4.45 -5.28 4.28
C VAL A 182 -4.54 -6.65 3.60
N GLY A 183 -4.79 -7.70 4.39
CA GLY A 183 -4.91 -9.05 3.86
C GLY A 183 -5.07 -10.15 4.91
N TRP A 184 -5.04 -11.40 4.44
CA TRP A 184 -5.14 -12.59 5.27
C TRP A 184 -3.85 -13.42 5.23
N GLY A 185 -2.72 -12.77 4.97
CA GLY A 185 -1.43 -13.40 4.98
C GLY A 185 -0.99 -13.83 6.36
N THR A 186 -0.06 -14.79 6.41
CA THR A 186 0.46 -15.36 7.65
C THR A 186 1.08 -14.27 8.53
N LEU A 187 0.80 -14.31 9.83
CA LEU A 187 1.30 -13.29 10.78
C LEU A 187 2.80 -13.42 11.10
N SER A 188 3.39 -14.56 10.71
CA SER A 188 4.81 -14.85 10.79
C SER A 188 5.20 -15.69 9.58
N GLU A 189 6.48 -15.64 9.21
CA GLU A 189 7.00 -16.45 8.11
C GLU A 189 6.78 -17.95 8.38
N GLY A 190 6.09 -18.64 7.46
CA GLY A 190 5.73 -20.04 7.65
C GLY A 190 4.67 -20.30 8.72
N GLY A 191 4.05 -19.24 9.26
CA GLY A 191 2.97 -19.33 10.22
C GLY A 191 1.64 -19.80 9.62
N SER A 192 0.60 -19.84 10.44
CA SER A 192 -0.76 -20.10 9.95
C SER A 192 -1.40 -18.82 9.41
N LEU A 193 -2.24 -18.98 8.38
CA LEU A 193 -3.05 -17.88 7.87
C LEU A 193 -4.05 -17.47 8.97
N PRO A 194 -4.26 -16.18 9.25
CA PRO A 194 -5.30 -15.69 10.14
C PRO A 194 -6.69 -15.82 9.51
N THR A 195 -7.70 -16.18 10.30
CA THR A 195 -9.09 -16.26 9.82
C THR A 195 -9.66 -14.85 9.57
N THR A 196 -9.33 -13.93 10.46
CA THR A 196 -9.76 -12.53 10.43
C THR A 196 -8.78 -11.69 9.61
N LEU A 197 -9.31 -10.74 8.84
CA LEU A 197 -8.56 -9.80 8.04
C LEU A 197 -7.62 -9.00 8.93
N GLN A 198 -6.38 -8.82 8.45
CA GLN A 198 -5.34 -8.06 9.12
C GLN A 198 -5.09 -6.75 8.40
N GLN A 199 -4.62 -5.76 9.16
CA GLN A 199 -4.12 -4.50 8.64
C GLN A 199 -2.76 -4.18 9.27
N VAL A 200 -1.88 -3.53 8.52
CA VAL A 200 -0.56 -3.11 9.02
C VAL A 200 -0.11 -1.81 8.38
N THR A 201 0.42 -0.90 9.19
CA THR A 201 1.12 0.30 8.69
C THR A 201 2.59 -0.02 8.44
N VAL A 202 3.02 0.18 7.20
CA VAL A 202 4.43 0.12 6.75
C VAL A 202 4.83 1.47 6.14
N GLN A 203 6.10 1.64 5.78
CA GLN A 203 6.60 2.87 5.17
C GLN A 203 7.12 2.62 3.77
N THR A 204 6.86 3.55 2.85
CA THR A 204 7.49 3.52 1.52
C THR A 204 9.00 3.61 1.64
N VAL A 205 9.70 2.84 0.80
CA VAL A 205 11.15 2.73 0.83
C VAL A 205 11.72 3.25 -0.49
N ALA A 206 12.84 3.98 -0.42
CA ALA A 206 13.54 4.45 -1.60
C ALA A 206 13.96 3.27 -2.47
N TYR A 207 13.78 3.37 -3.79
CA TYR A 207 14.14 2.29 -4.71
C TYR A 207 15.64 1.93 -4.65
N GLN A 208 16.49 2.89 -4.25
CA GLN A 208 17.94 2.72 -4.09
C GLN A 208 18.34 2.15 -2.73
N ALA A 209 17.42 2.05 -1.77
CA ALA A 209 17.73 1.51 -0.46
C ALA A 209 18.15 0.04 -0.58
N SER A 210 19.16 -0.36 0.18
CA SER A 210 19.66 -1.74 0.20
C SER A 210 18.57 -2.77 0.50
N THR A 211 17.57 -2.41 1.29
CA THR A 211 16.43 -3.27 1.61
C THR A 211 15.47 -3.49 0.43
N CYS A 212 15.50 -2.61 -0.59
CA CYS A 212 14.63 -2.63 -1.76
C CYS A 212 15.33 -3.17 -3.02
N VAL A 213 16.57 -2.73 -3.30
CA VAL A 213 17.34 -3.15 -4.50
C VAL A 213 17.63 -4.65 -4.55
N ARG A 214 17.53 -5.36 -3.42
CA ARG A 214 17.78 -6.80 -3.35
C ARG A 214 16.66 -7.65 -3.95
N THR A 215 15.48 -7.08 -4.11
CA THR A 215 14.29 -7.76 -4.65
C THR A 215 13.72 -7.05 -5.87
N MET A 216 13.85 -5.72 -5.94
CA MET A 216 13.32 -4.92 -7.03
C MET A 216 14.16 -5.07 -8.31
N VAL A 217 13.47 -5.28 -9.43
CA VAL A 217 14.06 -5.39 -10.77
C VAL A 217 13.77 -4.14 -11.61
N ASN A 218 12.59 -3.53 -11.43
CA ASN A 218 12.18 -2.36 -12.21
C ASN A 218 11.39 -1.35 -11.37
N TRP A 219 12.05 -0.26 -10.99
CA TRP A 219 11.48 0.81 -10.15
C TRP A 219 10.34 1.61 -10.81
N THR A 220 10.18 1.55 -12.13
CA THR A 220 9.11 2.26 -12.84
C THR A 220 7.76 1.57 -12.66
N VAL A 221 7.75 0.25 -12.44
CA VAL A 221 6.54 -0.58 -12.30
C VAL A 221 6.46 -1.31 -10.96
N GLN A 222 7.51 -1.24 -10.14
CA GLN A 222 7.55 -1.78 -8.78
C GLN A 222 7.76 -0.64 -7.77
N LEU A 223 7.39 -0.88 -6.53
CA LEU A 223 7.72 -0.05 -5.37
C LEU A 223 7.98 -0.93 -4.16
N CYS A 224 8.73 -0.41 -3.19
CA CYS A 224 9.02 -1.11 -1.94
C CYS A 224 8.33 -0.42 -0.77
N ALA A 225 7.83 -1.21 0.16
CA ALA A 225 7.37 -0.73 1.46
C ALA A 225 7.75 -1.70 2.56
N GLY A 226 8.06 -1.19 3.75
CA GLY A 226 8.49 -2.00 4.88
C GLY A 226 8.93 -1.13 6.06
N VAL A 227 9.50 -1.77 7.08
CA VAL A 227 10.11 -1.09 8.23
C VAL A 227 11.56 -1.53 8.34
N SER A 228 12.50 -0.59 8.46
CA SER A 228 13.94 -0.86 8.39
C SER A 228 14.43 -1.87 9.45
N GLY A 229 13.82 -1.87 10.64
CA GLY A 229 14.10 -2.83 11.72
C GLY A 229 13.47 -4.22 11.55
N GLY A 230 12.73 -4.47 10.47
CA GLY A 230 11.90 -5.66 10.31
C GLY A 230 10.67 -5.65 11.23
N GLY A 231 10.09 -6.83 11.47
CA GLY A 231 8.94 -7.03 12.36
C GLY A 231 7.58 -6.59 11.80
N LYS A 232 7.53 -5.88 10.67
CA LYS A 232 6.31 -5.62 9.88
C LYS A 232 6.55 -5.78 8.39
N ASP A 233 5.69 -6.53 7.73
CA ASP A 233 5.63 -6.66 6.28
C ASP A 233 4.32 -7.33 5.87
N THR A 234 4.01 -7.32 4.58
CA THR A 234 3.10 -8.31 4.00
C THR A 234 3.75 -9.68 3.98
N CYS A 235 2.96 -10.74 4.09
CA CYS A 235 3.44 -12.10 4.19
C CYS A 235 2.65 -13.08 3.30
N GLN A 236 2.93 -14.38 3.41
CA GLN A 236 2.32 -15.41 2.57
C GLN A 236 0.79 -15.37 2.69
N GLY A 237 0.07 -15.14 1.60
CA GLY A 237 -1.40 -15.02 1.59
C GLY A 237 -1.92 -13.57 1.52
N ASP A 238 -1.06 -12.58 1.67
CA ASP A 238 -1.37 -11.17 1.34
C ASP A 238 -1.19 -10.88 -0.15
N SER A 239 -0.56 -11.79 -0.90
CA SER A 239 -0.35 -11.73 -2.35
C SER A 239 -1.59 -11.26 -3.09
N GLY A 240 -1.46 -10.22 -3.92
CA GLY A 240 -2.57 -9.62 -4.65
C GLY A 240 -3.44 -8.63 -3.84
N GLY A 241 -3.25 -8.55 -2.52
CA GLY A 241 -3.93 -7.60 -1.65
C GLY A 241 -3.48 -6.15 -1.85
N PRO A 242 -4.25 -5.19 -1.30
CA PRO A 242 -3.98 -3.76 -1.45
C PRO A 242 -2.84 -3.25 -0.56
N LEU A 243 -1.99 -2.41 -1.14
CA LEU A 243 -1.21 -1.39 -0.43
C LEU A 243 -1.78 -0.02 -0.74
N MET A 244 -2.08 0.75 0.31
CA MET A 244 -2.93 1.92 0.19
C MET A 244 -2.33 3.13 0.90
N MET A 245 -2.66 4.31 0.39
CA MET A 245 -2.45 5.57 1.10
C MET A 245 -3.78 6.28 1.30
N PHE A 246 -3.88 7.07 2.37
CA PHE A 246 -4.97 8.00 2.55
C PHE A 246 -4.57 9.35 1.93
N SER A 247 -5.31 9.79 0.91
CA SER A 247 -5.02 11.03 0.18
C SER A 247 -5.47 12.27 0.95
N SER A 248 -4.99 13.43 0.51
CA SER A 248 -5.41 14.75 0.99
C SER A 248 -6.91 15.01 0.77
N SER A 249 -7.50 14.39 -0.25
CA SER A 249 -8.94 14.42 -0.54
C SER A 249 -9.78 13.51 0.36
N ASN A 250 -9.20 12.97 1.45
CA ASN A 250 -9.85 12.06 2.38
C ASN A 250 -10.40 10.79 1.70
N GLN A 251 -9.62 10.18 0.82
CA GLN A 251 -9.96 8.92 0.17
C GLN A 251 -8.79 7.95 0.24
N TRP A 252 -9.10 6.66 0.33
CA TRP A 252 -8.10 5.60 0.20
C TRP A 252 -7.80 5.32 -1.27
N VAL A 253 -6.51 5.33 -1.61
CA VAL A 253 -6.01 5.12 -2.97
C VAL A 253 -5.10 3.89 -3.01
N LEU A 254 -5.34 3.02 -4.00
CA LEU A 254 -4.55 1.82 -4.25
C LEU A 254 -3.22 2.19 -4.92
N ILE A 255 -2.15 2.30 -4.14
CA ILE A 255 -0.82 2.63 -4.66
C ILE A 255 -0.04 1.39 -5.08
N GLY A 256 -0.34 0.23 -4.49
CA GLY A 256 0.37 -1.01 -4.79
C GLY A 256 -0.52 -2.25 -4.72
N VAL A 257 -0.14 -3.27 -5.48
CA VAL A 257 -0.64 -4.64 -5.34
C VAL A 257 0.47 -5.49 -4.75
N THR A 258 0.22 -6.19 -3.64
CA THR A 258 1.21 -7.04 -2.97
C THR A 258 1.73 -8.11 -3.93
N SER A 259 3.04 -8.15 -4.16
CA SER A 259 3.67 -9.04 -5.14
C SER A 259 4.56 -10.08 -4.46
N SER A 260 5.82 -9.74 -4.20
CA SER A 260 6.81 -10.67 -3.67
C SER A 260 7.63 -10.04 -2.54
N GLY A 261 8.49 -10.85 -1.91
CA GLY A 261 9.38 -10.41 -0.84
C GLY A 261 10.33 -11.55 -0.46
N ILE A 262 11.42 -11.23 0.25
CA ILE A 262 12.32 -12.25 0.81
C ILE A 262 11.97 -12.44 2.28
N GLY A 263 11.30 -13.56 2.56
CA GLY A 263 10.72 -13.84 3.87
C GLY A 263 9.60 -12.86 4.22
N CYS A 264 9.14 -12.90 5.46
CA CYS A 264 8.17 -11.94 5.97
C CYS A 264 8.78 -11.12 7.08
N ALA A 265 8.77 -9.80 6.93
CA ALA A 265 9.18 -8.89 8.00
C ALA A 265 10.63 -9.11 8.48
N ARG A 266 11.48 -9.71 7.64
CA ARG A 266 12.89 -9.90 7.95
C ARG A 266 13.58 -8.54 8.00
N ALA A 267 14.36 -8.30 9.05
CA ALA A 267 15.19 -7.11 9.14
C ALA A 267 16.10 -7.01 7.90
N GLY A 268 16.20 -5.82 7.32
CA GLY A 268 17.01 -5.58 6.11
C GLY A 268 16.34 -5.97 4.79
N TYR A 269 15.04 -6.31 4.79
CA TYR A 269 14.24 -6.53 3.59
C TYR A 269 12.98 -5.67 3.60
N SER A 270 12.41 -5.44 2.42
CA SER A 270 11.13 -4.75 2.25
C SER A 270 10.23 -5.56 1.33
N GLY A 271 8.93 -5.51 1.57
CA GLY A 271 7.93 -6.06 0.66
C GLY A 271 7.95 -5.33 -0.67
N MET A 272 7.77 -6.08 -1.75
CA MET A 272 7.67 -5.56 -3.10
C MET A 272 6.22 -5.56 -3.56
N TYR A 273 5.83 -4.45 -4.16
CA TYR A 273 4.48 -4.22 -4.65
C TYR A 273 4.53 -3.76 -6.10
N THR A 274 3.55 -4.17 -6.89
CA THR A 274 3.35 -3.65 -8.24
C THR A 274 2.79 -2.22 -8.14
N ARG A 275 3.46 -1.25 -8.76
CA ARG A 275 3.09 0.17 -8.74
C ARG A 275 1.86 0.41 -9.61
N VAL A 276 0.68 0.50 -9.00
CA VAL A 276 -0.62 0.60 -9.72
C VAL A 276 -0.66 1.81 -10.66
N ALA A 277 -0.06 2.94 -10.28
CA ALA A 277 -0.01 4.12 -11.14
C ALA A 277 0.66 3.88 -12.50
N ALA A 278 1.55 2.90 -12.63
CA ALA A 278 2.20 2.56 -13.90
C ALA A 278 1.29 1.74 -14.84
N PHE A 279 0.15 1.24 -14.35
CA PHE A 279 -0.77 0.38 -15.09
C PHE A 279 -2.14 1.02 -15.33
N GLN A 280 -2.28 2.32 -15.09
CA GLN A 280 -3.56 3.04 -15.25
C GLN A 280 -4.17 2.85 -16.64
N ASP A 281 -3.38 3.04 -17.69
CA ASP A 281 -3.87 2.91 -19.07
C ASP A 281 -4.32 1.47 -19.37
N TRP A 282 -3.57 0.48 -18.87
CA TRP A 282 -3.94 -0.93 -18.99
C TRP A 282 -5.24 -1.24 -18.24
N ILE A 283 -5.38 -0.78 -16.99
CA ILE A 283 -6.62 -0.95 -16.20
C ILE A 283 -7.82 -0.30 -16.92
N ASN A 284 -7.65 0.95 -17.36
CA ASN A 284 -8.70 1.74 -18.02
C ASN A 284 -9.14 1.12 -19.36
N SER A 285 -8.23 0.46 -20.08
CA SER A 285 -8.58 -0.23 -21.33
C SER A 285 -9.64 -1.33 -21.15
N TYR A 286 -9.79 -1.88 -19.93
CA TYR A 286 -10.80 -2.87 -19.60
C TYR A 286 -12.03 -2.30 -18.89
N THR A 287 -11.84 -1.32 -17.99
CA THR A 287 -12.93 -0.81 -17.14
C THR A 287 -13.72 0.32 -17.79
N ASN A 288 -13.08 1.09 -18.67
CA ASN A 288 -13.69 2.19 -19.43
C ASN A 288 -13.34 2.07 -20.91
N PRO A 289 -13.69 0.96 -21.57
CA PRO A 289 -13.35 0.76 -22.99
C PRO A 289 -14.01 1.87 -23.82
N THR A 290 -13.27 2.50 -24.72
CA THR A 290 -13.81 3.47 -25.68
C THR A 290 -13.86 2.81 -27.07
N ASN A 291 -14.87 3.13 -27.88
CA ASN A 291 -14.88 2.69 -29.26
C ASN A 291 -13.95 3.57 -30.12
N SER A 292 -13.80 3.22 -31.41
CA SER A 292 -13.01 3.98 -32.40
C SER A 292 -13.41 5.46 -32.56
N ASN A 293 -14.59 5.84 -32.06
CA ASN A 293 -15.09 7.21 -32.09
C ASN A 293 -14.91 7.93 -30.74
N GLY A 294 -14.19 7.32 -29.78
CA GLY A 294 -13.94 7.87 -28.45
C GLY A 294 -15.14 7.82 -27.49
N THR A 295 -16.25 7.16 -27.85
CA THR A 295 -17.40 7.02 -26.94
C THR A 295 -17.19 5.84 -26.00
N SER A 296 -17.44 6.06 -24.70
CA SER A 296 -17.37 5.02 -23.67
C SER A 296 -18.35 3.88 -23.97
N LEU A 297 -17.82 2.68 -24.14
CA LEU A 297 -18.54 1.43 -24.08
C LEU A 297 -18.71 1.10 -22.59
N GLY A 298 -19.96 1.02 -22.10
CA GLY A 298 -20.21 0.77 -20.69
C GLY A 298 -19.44 -0.46 -20.15
N PRO A 299 -19.11 -0.51 -18.84
CA PRO A 299 -18.21 -1.49 -18.23
C PRO A 299 -18.62 -2.96 -18.42
N ASN A 300 -19.88 -3.22 -18.82
CA ASN A 300 -20.43 -4.55 -19.06
C ASN A 300 -20.17 -5.08 -20.49
N ASN A 301 -19.91 -4.21 -21.46
CA ASN A 301 -19.89 -4.57 -22.90
C ASN A 301 -18.54 -5.07 -23.43
N TYR A 302 -17.47 -5.06 -22.63
CA TYR A 302 -16.22 -5.71 -23.04
C TYR A 302 -16.33 -7.23 -22.84
N ASN A 303 -16.75 -7.92 -23.89
CA ASN A 303 -16.54 -9.36 -24.07
C ASN A 303 -15.17 -9.54 -24.72
N GLY A 304 -14.12 -9.55 -23.90
CA GLY A 304 -12.75 -9.80 -24.36
C GLY A 304 -12.67 -11.14 -25.06
N THR A 305 -12.77 -11.13 -26.38
CA THR A 305 -12.29 -12.22 -27.23
C THR A 305 -10.84 -11.90 -27.57
N ASN A 306 -9.96 -12.89 -27.42
CA ASN A 306 -8.53 -12.79 -27.66
C ASN A 306 -8.21 -12.14 -29.01
N THR A 307 -7.94 -10.83 -29.02
CA THR A 307 -7.12 -10.21 -30.06
C THR A 307 -5.82 -9.79 -29.42
N THR A 308 -4.85 -10.69 -29.50
CA THR A 308 -3.42 -10.43 -29.36
C THR A 308 -3.02 -9.42 -30.43
N THR A 309 -3.41 -8.15 -30.28
CA THR A 309 -2.80 -7.06 -31.05
C THR A 309 -1.65 -6.55 -30.20
N LYS A 310 -0.47 -7.10 -30.49
CA LYS A 310 0.82 -6.49 -30.15
C LYS A 310 0.72 -4.98 -30.41
N PRO A 311 1.02 -4.11 -29.43
CA PRO A 311 1.06 -2.68 -29.69
C PRO A 311 2.11 -2.42 -30.77
N THR A 312 1.65 -1.92 -31.92
CA THR A 312 2.52 -1.42 -32.98
C THR A 312 3.33 -0.26 -32.43
N THR A 313 4.64 -0.35 -32.56
CA THR A 313 5.60 0.70 -32.22
C THR A 313 5.27 1.96 -33.03
N THR A 314 4.58 2.92 -32.42
CA THR A 314 4.47 4.26 -32.98
C THR A 314 5.77 5.00 -32.70
N THR A 315 6.51 5.28 -33.77
CA THR A 315 7.72 6.10 -33.74
C THR A 315 7.41 7.48 -33.16
N LYS A 316 8.15 7.84 -32.10
CA LYS A 316 8.13 9.18 -31.50
C LYS A 316 8.63 10.21 -32.54
N PRO A 317 7.98 11.37 -32.70
CA PRO A 317 8.53 12.44 -33.53
C PRO A 317 9.81 12.98 -32.89
N THR A 318 10.89 12.98 -33.67
CA THR A 318 12.17 13.60 -33.33
C THR A 318 11.99 15.12 -33.24
N THR A 319 11.95 15.67 -32.03
CA THR A 319 12.14 17.10 -31.80
C THR A 319 13.63 17.39 -31.62
N THR A 320 14.23 17.99 -32.64
CA THR A 320 15.58 18.60 -32.61
C THR A 320 15.66 19.66 -31.51
N LEU A 321 16.56 19.47 -30.55
CA LEU A 321 16.95 20.47 -29.56
C LEU A 321 17.84 21.52 -30.23
N GLY A 322 17.38 22.78 -30.27
CA GLY A 322 18.23 23.93 -30.53
C GLY A 322 19.15 24.25 -29.33
N PRO A 323 20.27 24.96 -29.54
CA PRO A 323 21.30 25.14 -28.53
C PRO A 323 20.82 26.03 -27.37
N ILE A 324 21.06 25.58 -26.14
CA ILE A 324 20.82 26.35 -24.91
C ILE A 324 22.06 27.22 -24.64
N THR A 325 21.87 28.54 -24.66
CA THR A 325 22.88 29.52 -24.26
C THR A 325 22.92 29.63 -22.73
N LEU A 326 24.05 29.29 -22.11
CA LEU A 326 24.33 29.50 -20.70
C LEU A 326 24.71 30.97 -20.45
N HIS A 327 23.90 31.70 -19.68
CA HIS A 327 24.33 32.96 -19.07
C HIS A 327 24.77 32.71 -17.63
N ALA A 328 26.08 32.74 -17.42
CA ALA A 328 26.70 32.83 -16.11
C ALA A 328 26.70 34.30 -15.65
N ASN A 329 26.23 34.58 -14.44
CA ASN A 329 26.50 35.83 -13.74
C ASN A 329 27.06 35.53 -12.35
N THR A 330 28.33 35.88 -12.18
CA THR A 330 29.10 35.98 -10.94
C THR A 330 28.95 37.39 -10.37
N VAL A 331 28.68 37.54 -9.07
CA VAL A 331 29.22 38.65 -8.25
C VAL A 331 29.43 38.16 -6.81
N ALA A 332 30.61 38.47 -6.26
CA ALA A 332 31.11 38.06 -4.96
C ALA A 332 30.93 39.14 -3.86
N ALA A 333 30.82 38.66 -2.62
CA ALA A 333 31.36 39.16 -1.34
C ALA A 333 31.20 40.63 -0.87
N SER A 334 30.76 40.79 0.39
CA SER A 334 31.40 41.69 1.37
C SER A 334 31.09 41.29 2.83
N ILE A 335 32.03 41.61 3.71
CA ILE A 335 32.33 41.11 5.07
C ILE A 335 32.06 42.20 6.14
N ARG A 336 31.71 41.81 7.39
CA ARG A 336 32.27 42.27 8.71
C ARG A 336 31.36 41.84 9.89
N ASN A 337 31.83 40.95 10.78
CA ASN A 337 32.36 41.14 12.17
C ASN A 337 31.25 41.32 13.24
N VAL A 338 31.25 40.71 14.45
CA VAL A 338 32.25 40.74 15.56
C VAL A 338 31.95 39.67 16.67
N MET A 339 33.03 39.03 17.21
CA MET A 339 33.37 38.41 18.55
C MET A 339 32.38 37.48 19.30
N ILE A 340 32.69 36.24 19.74
CA ILE A 340 33.75 35.67 20.64
C ILE A 340 33.74 36.21 22.09
N VAL A 341 33.38 35.36 23.07
CA VAL A 341 34.17 35.07 24.29
C VAL A 341 33.89 33.62 24.76
N VAL A 342 34.97 32.89 25.04
CA VAL A 342 35.10 31.53 25.58
C VAL A 342 35.25 31.61 27.10
N PHE A 343 34.82 30.61 27.89
CA PHE A 343 35.61 30.12 29.04
C PHE A 343 35.34 28.65 29.38
N PHE A 344 36.45 27.96 29.66
CA PHE A 344 36.63 26.52 29.84
C PHE A 344 36.64 26.13 31.32
N SER A 345 36.43 24.82 31.55
CA SER A 345 36.96 23.95 32.63
C SER A 345 36.52 24.18 34.08
N LEU A 346 36.17 23.08 34.75
CA LEU A 346 36.88 22.53 35.93
C LEU A 346 36.33 21.14 36.30
N LEU A 347 37.09 20.10 35.98
CA LEU A 347 37.18 18.85 36.75
C LEU A 347 38.31 19.05 37.78
N PRO A 348 38.24 18.39 38.94
CA PRO A 348 39.45 17.97 39.63
C PRO A 348 39.56 16.45 39.78
N VAL A 349 40.80 16.01 39.63
CA VAL A 349 41.36 14.69 39.86
C VAL A 349 41.54 14.46 41.37
N SER A 350 41.47 13.18 41.76
CA SER A 350 41.68 12.55 43.08
C SER A 350 42.98 12.92 43.81
N PHE A 351 43.03 12.74 45.14
CA PHE A 351 44.09 12.01 45.89
C PHE A 351 43.80 11.97 47.41
N HIS A 352 43.40 10.82 47.95
CA HIS A 352 44.03 10.02 49.05
C HIS A 352 43.06 8.95 49.55
#